data_AF-A0A8H6TDT6-F1
#
_entry.id   AF-A0A8H6TDT6-F1
#
_cell.length_a   1.000
_cell.length_b   1.000
_cell.length_c   1.000
_cell.angle_alpha   90.00
_cell.angle_beta   90.00
_cell.angle_gamma   90.00
#
_symmetry.space_group_name_H-M   'P 1'
#
loop_
_entity.id
_entity.type
_entity.pdbx_description
1 polymer ?
#
loop_
_entity_poly.entity_id
_entity_poly.type
_entity_poly.pdbx_seq_one_letter_code
_entity_poly.pdbx_strand_id
1 'polypeptide(L)'
;MGSVSRGIVCYLSPSKHWAPLSALLSTDPLLRPDSSPSPFHSFAMKAVHVLLALTLLATDALASTHNAVRHHPRGNHVVSRRAEKRMNKRSSCTPPSSSSLISSSASTSSTTSSTTTTKATTTSTEKKTTTSSSKTSTYTSSVKAVNAASGFTPGKLKAGTSSGDGLSHLGSNIGWYYDWTPDPSPYGNLETVPMLWGDGDADSVDNERVQAFKKISQAPQFMLGFEEPDCPSGSGSAGMSVSQGVSAWEEYIAPFQAKGTKLGSPSMCHQAAETWLQQFSQQISTDWDFTNIHVNKNSMSGVQEDLDHYASYGKPIWISEFACVDDSNGFVPCTDQGEIDSFINDIVALFEGDSRVAAYAYSNGEGLGNVWPMTNSDGSLSASGQTYLNAIKQYA
;
A
#
# COMPACT_ATOMS: atom_id res chain seq x y z
N MET A 1 64.97 4.44 -22.00
CA MET A 1 63.83 4.03 -21.15
C MET A 1 62.60 4.14 -22.06
N GLY A 2 61.80 3.10 -22.35
CA GLY A 2 61.62 1.78 -21.73
C GLY A 2 60.20 1.70 -21.13
N SER A 3 59.34 0.71 -21.41
CA SER A 3 59.56 -0.52 -22.21
C SER A 3 58.25 -1.14 -22.74
N VAL A 4 58.31 -1.70 -23.96
CA VAL A 4 57.51 -2.81 -24.55
C VAL A 4 55.97 -2.82 -24.47
N SER A 5 55.34 -2.92 -25.66
CA SER A 5 53.94 -3.33 -25.88
C SER A 5 53.81 -4.82 -26.25
N ARG A 6 52.67 -5.47 -25.88
CA ARG A 6 52.00 -6.64 -26.52
C ARG A 6 50.76 -7.00 -25.66
N GLY A 7 49.71 -7.64 -26.17
CA GLY A 7 49.38 -8.04 -27.55
C GLY A 7 48.18 -9.01 -27.57
N ILE A 8 47.18 -8.77 -28.42
CA ILE A 8 45.94 -9.56 -28.55
C ILE A 8 46.16 -10.82 -29.41
N VAL A 9 45.60 -11.98 -29.01
CA VAL A 9 45.01 -13.02 -29.90
C VAL A 9 43.86 -13.73 -29.15
N CYS A 10 42.83 -14.18 -29.86
CA CYS A 10 41.57 -14.77 -29.35
C CYS A 10 41.49 -16.30 -29.60
N TYR A 11 40.26 -16.85 -29.58
CA TYR A 11 39.86 -18.22 -30.00
C TYR A 11 40.19 -19.36 -29.00
N LEU A 12 39.33 -20.37 -28.75
CA LEU A 12 38.13 -20.88 -29.46
C LEU A 12 37.13 -21.54 -28.48
N SER A 13 35.84 -21.59 -28.85
CA SER A 13 34.88 -22.56 -28.30
C SER A 13 34.85 -23.83 -29.16
N PRO A 14 34.48 -24.99 -28.57
CA PRO A 14 33.58 -25.89 -29.29
C PRO A 14 32.33 -26.29 -28.48
N SER A 15 31.30 -26.71 -29.22
CA SER A 15 29.94 -27.03 -28.75
C SER A 15 29.60 -28.53 -28.85
N LYS A 16 28.42 -28.92 -28.30
CA LYS A 16 27.70 -30.22 -28.43
C LYS A 16 28.11 -31.28 -27.39
N HIS A 17 27.21 -31.72 -26.50
CA HIS A 17 26.05 -32.62 -26.72
C HIS A 17 26.45 -34.05 -27.09
N TRP A 18 26.15 -35.01 -26.21
CA TRP A 18 25.36 -36.24 -26.43
C TRP A 18 24.97 -36.81 -25.05
N ALA A 19 23.96 -37.69 -24.98
CA ALA A 19 23.38 -38.20 -23.73
C ALA A 19 23.62 -39.74 -23.55
N PRO A 20 22.76 -40.50 -22.85
CA PRO A 20 23.02 -41.01 -21.49
C PRO A 20 23.35 -42.51 -21.45
N LEU A 21 23.54 -43.08 -20.25
CA LEU A 21 23.72 -44.52 -20.04
C LEU A 21 23.07 -44.98 -18.71
N SER A 22 22.46 -46.17 -18.71
CA SER A 22 21.56 -46.66 -17.65
C SER A 22 21.85 -48.09 -17.20
N ALA A 23 21.66 -48.38 -15.91
CA ALA A 23 21.45 -49.72 -15.32
C ALA A 23 20.67 -49.54 -13.98
N LEU A 24 19.63 -50.30 -13.56
CA LEU A 24 19.35 -51.75 -13.55
C LEU A 24 20.21 -52.50 -12.50
N LEU A 25 19.75 -53.28 -11.49
CA LEU A 25 18.46 -53.65 -10.84
C LEU A 25 18.76 -53.93 -9.31
N SER A 26 18.00 -54.56 -8.38
CA SER A 26 16.76 -55.40 -8.39
C SER A 26 16.09 -55.56 -6.99
N THR A 27 14.78 -55.86 -7.00
CA THR A 27 13.94 -56.68 -6.06
C THR A 27 14.37 -57.06 -4.62
N ASP A 28 13.59 -56.65 -3.60
CA ASP A 28 12.52 -57.41 -2.86
C ASP A 28 12.64 -58.95 -2.59
N PRO A 29 11.88 -59.59 -1.64
CA PRO A 29 10.94 -59.07 -0.60
C PRO A 29 10.85 -59.85 0.78
N LEU A 30 9.83 -59.51 1.61
CA LEU A 30 8.92 -60.39 2.44
C LEU A 30 9.04 -60.61 4.00
N LEU A 31 7.82 -60.59 4.62
CA LEU A 31 7.26 -61.31 5.80
C LEU A 31 7.23 -60.74 7.26
N ARG A 32 6.04 -60.89 7.90
CA ARG A 32 5.68 -60.87 9.35
C ARG A 32 4.87 -62.16 9.69
N PRO A 33 4.56 -62.50 10.97
CA PRO A 33 3.38 -61.98 11.73
C PRO A 33 3.74 -61.64 13.22
N ASP A 34 2.92 -61.61 14.29
CA ASP A 34 1.48 -61.91 14.54
C ASP A 34 0.87 -61.20 15.80
N SER A 35 -0.42 -61.49 16.07
CA SER A 35 -1.32 -61.46 17.26
C SER A 35 -0.80 -61.27 18.72
N SER A 36 -1.59 -60.87 19.76
CA SER A 36 -2.91 -60.18 19.98
C SER A 36 -3.19 -60.13 21.54
N PRO A 37 -4.41 -59.97 22.15
CA PRO A 37 -5.69 -59.29 21.79
C PRO A 37 -6.37 -58.44 22.93
N SER A 38 -7.42 -57.66 22.58
CA SER A 38 -8.64 -57.35 23.41
C SER A 38 -8.58 -56.36 24.63
N PRO A 39 -9.73 -55.86 25.16
CA PRO A 39 -10.73 -55.02 24.45
C PRO A 39 -11.29 -53.83 25.29
N PHE A 40 -11.95 -52.82 24.68
CA PHE A 40 -13.33 -52.38 25.00
C PHE A 40 -13.79 -51.10 24.26
N HIS A 41 -15.13 -50.97 24.15
CA HIS A 41 -15.96 -49.81 23.80
C HIS A 41 -15.96 -49.26 22.37
N SER A 42 -17.15 -48.77 21.99
CA SER A 42 -17.55 -48.30 20.67
C SER A 42 -18.27 -46.97 20.83
N PHE A 43 -18.00 -46.03 19.93
CA PHE A 43 -18.87 -44.88 19.67
C PHE A 43 -18.85 -44.57 18.17
N ALA A 44 -20.04 -44.33 17.60
CA ALA A 44 -20.19 -44.11 16.17
C ALA A 44 -20.52 -42.65 15.85
N MET A 45 -19.82 -42.07 14.88
CA MET A 45 -20.26 -40.88 14.17
C MET A 45 -20.32 -41.17 12.66
N LYS A 46 -21.33 -40.62 11.99
CA LYS A 46 -21.57 -40.85 10.56
C LYS A 46 -20.84 -39.79 9.73
N ALA A 47 -19.89 -40.20 8.91
CA ALA A 47 -19.27 -39.31 7.93
C ALA A 47 -20.18 -39.18 6.68
N VAL A 48 -20.59 -37.97 6.35
CA VAL A 48 -21.28 -37.67 5.08
C VAL A 48 -20.24 -37.55 3.97
N HIS A 49 -20.31 -38.40 2.96
CA HIS A 49 -19.50 -38.28 1.75
C HIS A 49 -20.34 -37.70 0.61
N VAL A 50 -19.97 -36.52 0.13
CA VAL A 50 -20.43 -35.98 -1.15
C VAL A 50 -19.37 -36.31 -2.19
N LEU A 51 -19.71 -37.17 -3.15
CA LEU A 51 -18.81 -37.57 -4.23
C LEU A 51 -19.23 -36.86 -5.53
N LEU A 52 -18.52 -35.79 -5.89
CA LEU A 52 -18.70 -35.12 -7.18
C LEU A 52 -17.65 -35.63 -8.17
N ALA A 53 -18.07 -36.48 -9.11
CA ALA A 53 -17.22 -36.91 -10.22
C ALA A 53 -17.36 -35.92 -11.39
N LEU A 54 -16.24 -35.41 -11.91
CA LEU A 54 -16.22 -34.62 -13.14
C LEU A 54 -15.22 -35.23 -14.12
N THR A 55 -15.70 -35.54 -15.32
CA THR A 55 -14.93 -36.23 -16.36
C THR A 55 -14.09 -35.24 -17.18
N LEU A 56 -12.78 -35.45 -17.22
CA LEU A 56 -11.91 -34.81 -18.21
C LEU A 56 -12.02 -35.55 -19.56
N LEU A 57 -12.29 -34.79 -20.63
CA LEU A 57 -12.08 -35.20 -22.01
C LEU A 57 -10.93 -34.37 -22.58
N ALA A 58 -9.98 -35.02 -23.23
CA ALA A 58 -8.90 -34.35 -23.95
C ALA A 58 -9.31 -34.02 -25.39
N THR A 59 -8.76 -32.94 -25.95
CA THR A 59 -8.79 -32.65 -27.38
C THR A 59 -7.40 -32.25 -27.84
N ASP A 60 -6.93 -32.88 -28.91
CA ASP A 60 -5.60 -32.67 -29.48
C ASP A 60 -5.43 -31.31 -30.20
N ALA A 61 -4.17 -30.99 -30.47
CA ALA A 61 -3.75 -29.72 -31.04
C ALA A 61 -4.11 -29.51 -32.52
N LEU A 62 -4.04 -28.25 -32.97
CA LEU A 62 -3.68 -27.92 -34.34
C LEU A 62 -2.67 -26.75 -34.38
N ALA A 63 -2.02 -26.55 -35.53
CA ALA A 63 -0.64 -26.09 -35.58
C ALA A 63 -0.42 -24.57 -35.80
N SER A 64 0.79 -24.15 -35.43
CA SER A 64 1.42 -22.86 -35.72
C SER A 64 1.35 -22.45 -37.20
N THR A 65 1.23 -21.15 -37.45
CA THR A 65 1.78 -20.52 -38.67
C THR A 65 2.74 -19.40 -38.29
N HIS A 66 3.99 -19.49 -38.76
CA HIS A 66 4.93 -18.39 -38.68
C HIS A 66 4.56 -17.29 -39.68
N ASN A 67 4.83 -16.03 -39.33
CA ASN A 67 5.43 -15.14 -40.32
C ASN A 67 6.42 -14.17 -39.68
N ALA A 68 7.53 -13.89 -40.35
CA ALA A 68 8.68 -13.23 -39.75
C ALA A 68 8.78 -11.76 -40.16
N VAL A 69 8.88 -10.86 -39.16
CA VAL A 69 9.18 -9.44 -39.41
C VAL A 69 10.64 -9.31 -39.86
N ARG A 70 10.86 -8.82 -41.08
CA ARG A 70 12.17 -8.38 -41.58
C ARG A 70 12.20 -6.87 -41.71
N HIS A 71 12.92 -6.18 -40.83
CA HIS A 71 13.33 -4.80 -41.05
C HIS A 71 14.44 -4.72 -42.11
N HIS A 72 14.34 -3.78 -43.05
CA HIS A 72 15.50 -3.05 -43.60
C HIS A 72 15.06 -1.66 -44.13
N PRO A 73 15.98 -0.67 -44.28
CA PRO A 73 15.62 0.75 -44.12
C PRO A 73 15.99 1.69 -45.29
N ARG A 74 15.77 3.00 -45.06
CA ARG A 74 16.20 4.22 -45.79
C ARG A 74 15.20 4.82 -46.79
N GLY A 75 15.12 6.16 -46.79
CA GLY A 75 14.40 6.95 -47.79
C GLY A 75 14.07 8.39 -47.33
N ASN A 76 15.05 9.30 -47.36
CA ASN A 76 14.76 10.73 -47.18
C ASN A 76 13.97 11.27 -48.38
N HIS A 77 12.99 12.15 -48.14
CA HIS A 77 12.76 13.28 -49.06
C HIS A 77 12.11 14.48 -48.38
N VAL A 78 12.59 15.66 -48.72
CA VAL A 78 12.02 16.98 -48.37
C VAL A 78 11.33 17.54 -49.62
N VAL A 79 10.23 18.31 -49.48
CA VAL A 79 9.92 19.59 -50.18
C VAL A 79 8.44 20.02 -50.05
N SER A 80 8.24 21.09 -49.26
CA SER A 80 7.48 22.33 -49.56
C SER A 80 6.08 22.33 -50.23
N ARG A 81 5.12 23.02 -49.54
CA ARG A 81 3.90 23.70 -50.07
C ARG A 81 2.78 22.74 -50.55
N ARG A 82 1.52 23.16 -50.74
CA ARG A 82 0.86 24.49 -50.73
C ARG A 82 -0.58 24.37 -50.18
N ALA A 83 -1.21 25.49 -49.77
CA ALA A 83 -2.61 25.52 -49.33
C ALA A 83 -3.59 25.94 -50.45
N GLU A 84 -4.80 25.36 -50.45
CA GLU A 84 -6.10 25.86 -50.97
C GLU A 84 -7.17 24.83 -50.55
N LYS A 85 -8.24 25.09 -49.81
CA LYS A 85 -9.28 26.15 -49.79
C LYS A 85 -10.33 26.01 -50.90
N ARG A 86 -11.48 25.41 -50.58
CA ARG A 86 -12.72 25.50 -51.38
C ARG A 86 -13.97 25.50 -50.48
N MET A 87 -15.01 26.23 -50.90
CA MET A 87 -16.30 26.41 -50.19
C MET A 87 -17.45 26.02 -51.12
N ASN A 88 -18.57 25.50 -50.57
CA ASN A 88 -19.99 25.78 -50.90
C ASN A 88 -20.94 24.58 -50.58
N LYS A 89 -22.27 24.72 -50.37
CA LYS A 89 -23.16 25.83 -49.92
C LYS A 89 -24.66 25.41 -49.88
N ARG A 90 -25.32 25.49 -48.70
CA ARG A 90 -26.81 25.48 -48.47
C ARG A 90 -27.55 24.18 -48.91
N SER A 91 -28.83 23.90 -48.58
CA SER A 91 -29.99 24.59 -47.93
C SER A 91 -30.65 23.60 -46.93
N SER A 92 -31.16 23.89 -45.72
CA SER A 92 -32.13 24.88 -45.17
C SER A 92 -33.62 24.61 -45.45
N CYS A 93 -34.42 24.26 -44.43
CA CYS A 93 -35.88 24.56 -44.30
C CYS A 93 -36.45 24.29 -42.88
N THR A 94 -37.53 25.01 -42.52
CA THR A 94 -38.25 25.09 -41.20
C THR A 94 -39.58 25.85 -41.40
N PRO A 95 -40.54 25.99 -40.44
CA PRO A 95 -40.85 25.24 -39.21
C PRO A 95 -42.29 24.62 -39.35
N PRO A 96 -43.34 24.77 -38.48
CA PRO A 96 -43.77 25.93 -37.67
C PRO A 96 -43.97 25.66 -36.15
N SER A 97 -44.26 26.72 -35.38
CA SER A 97 -44.65 26.70 -33.96
C SER A 97 -46.17 26.90 -33.77
N SER A 98 -46.72 26.59 -32.59
CA SER A 98 -47.99 27.14 -32.08
C SER A 98 -48.10 27.02 -30.56
N SER A 99 -48.96 27.83 -29.93
CA SER A 99 -49.05 28.06 -28.48
C SER A 99 -50.48 28.33 -28.02
N SER A 100 -50.85 27.95 -26.80
CA SER A 100 -52.09 28.40 -26.14
C SER A 100 -52.00 28.36 -24.60
N LEU A 101 -52.90 29.10 -23.95
CA LEU A 101 -53.06 29.30 -22.50
C LEU A 101 -54.56 29.13 -22.12
N ILE A 102 -54.92 29.44 -20.87
CA ILE A 102 -56.29 29.65 -20.31
C ILE A 102 -57.01 28.35 -19.85
N SER A 103 -57.80 28.30 -18.76
CA SER A 103 -57.83 29.01 -17.44
C SER A 103 -58.97 28.45 -16.57
N SER A 104 -58.88 28.60 -15.23
CA SER A 104 -60.01 28.56 -14.24
C SER A 104 -60.72 27.19 -14.05
N SER A 105 -61.54 26.88 -13.03
CA SER A 105 -62.14 27.61 -11.88
C SER A 105 -62.47 26.64 -10.71
N ALA A 106 -62.63 27.16 -9.47
CA ALA A 106 -63.56 26.67 -8.41
C ALA A 106 -63.32 25.27 -7.76
N SER A 107 -63.76 24.97 -6.52
CA SER A 107 -64.24 25.83 -5.40
C SER A 107 -64.26 25.10 -4.03
N THR A 108 -63.92 25.85 -2.98
CA THR A 108 -64.50 25.89 -1.61
C THR A 108 -65.13 24.64 -0.95
N SER A 109 -64.68 24.34 0.27
CA SER A 109 -65.53 23.88 1.39
C SER A 109 -64.90 24.26 2.73
N SER A 110 -65.71 24.59 3.74
CA SER A 110 -65.26 25.24 4.99
C SER A 110 -66.10 24.89 6.22
N THR A 111 -65.45 24.50 7.32
CA THR A 111 -66.08 24.28 8.66
C THR A 111 -65.08 24.71 9.74
N THR A 112 -65.11 25.94 10.26
CA THR A 112 -65.96 26.48 11.36
C THR A 112 -65.36 26.28 12.77
N SER A 113 -64.96 27.40 13.38
CA SER A 113 -64.94 27.76 14.82
C SER A 113 -64.44 26.75 15.88
N SER A 114 -63.59 27.16 16.82
CA SER A 114 -64.03 28.08 17.88
C SER A 114 -62.87 28.68 18.70
N THR A 115 -63.19 29.69 19.52
CA THR A 115 -62.22 30.53 20.27
C THR A 115 -62.52 30.46 21.77
N THR A 116 -61.48 30.39 22.62
CA THR A 116 -61.61 30.68 24.05
C THR A 116 -60.39 31.42 24.58
N THR A 117 -60.61 32.51 25.31
CA THR A 117 -59.59 33.40 25.88
C THR A 117 -59.44 33.22 27.40
N THR A 118 -58.20 33.28 27.90
CA THR A 118 -57.82 33.75 29.25
C THR A 118 -56.31 34.06 29.19
N LYS A 119 -55.90 35.33 29.12
CA LYS A 119 -55.69 36.28 30.23
C LYS A 119 -54.55 35.85 31.18
N ALA A 120 -53.51 36.67 31.22
CA ALA A 120 -52.29 36.45 32.00
C ALA A 120 -52.43 36.77 33.49
N THR A 121 -51.47 36.27 34.29
CA THR A 121 -51.13 36.76 35.63
C THR A 121 -49.60 36.84 35.75
N THR A 122 -49.08 37.99 36.19
CA THR A 122 -47.66 38.22 36.46
C THR A 122 -47.34 37.95 37.93
N THR A 123 -46.19 37.34 38.21
CA THR A 123 -45.49 37.47 39.51
C THR A 123 -43.99 37.40 39.26
N SER A 124 -43.23 38.20 39.99
CA SER A 124 -41.79 38.42 39.78
C SER A 124 -40.95 37.62 40.78
N THR A 125 -39.79 37.12 40.35
CA THR A 125 -38.65 36.82 41.25
C THR A 125 -37.33 37.03 40.52
N GLU A 126 -36.23 37.10 41.27
CA GLU A 126 -35.08 37.93 40.88
C GLU A 126 -33.94 37.23 40.12
N LYS A 127 -33.21 38.05 39.36
CA LYS A 127 -31.98 37.71 38.64
C LYS A 127 -30.83 37.48 39.62
N LYS A 128 -30.36 36.23 39.77
CA LYS A 128 -29.05 35.93 40.36
C LYS A 128 -28.05 35.51 39.27
N THR A 129 -27.03 36.33 39.05
CA THR A 129 -25.92 35.99 38.15
C THR A 129 -24.99 34.97 38.80
N THR A 130 -24.70 33.87 38.11
CA THR A 130 -23.61 32.95 38.44
C THR A 130 -22.80 32.64 37.19
N THR A 131 -21.52 32.99 37.21
CA THR A 131 -20.59 32.81 36.08
C THR A 131 -20.21 31.34 35.94
N SER A 132 -20.72 30.66 34.92
CA SER A 132 -20.26 29.32 34.57
C SER A 132 -18.92 29.40 33.83
N SER A 133 -17.81 29.25 34.55
CA SER A 133 -16.51 28.99 33.92
C SER A 133 -16.59 27.69 33.13
N SER A 134 -16.26 27.75 31.84
CA SER A 134 -16.04 26.59 30.98
C SER A 134 -14.91 25.75 31.54
N LYS A 135 -15.23 24.62 32.18
CA LYS A 135 -14.22 23.65 32.60
C LYS A 135 -13.72 22.89 31.38
N THR A 136 -12.51 23.21 30.92
CA THR A 136 -11.77 22.41 29.94
C THR A 136 -11.66 20.98 30.46
N SER A 137 -12.28 20.02 29.76
CA SER A 137 -12.15 18.61 30.10
C SER A 137 -10.72 18.16 29.80
N THR A 138 -9.89 18.14 30.84
CA THR A 138 -8.50 17.70 30.71
C THR A 138 -8.50 16.17 30.72
N TYR A 139 -8.55 15.58 29.54
CA TYR A 139 -8.43 14.13 29.36
C TYR A 139 -6.98 13.68 29.62
N THR A 140 -6.56 13.68 30.88
CA THR A 140 -5.36 12.94 31.33
C THR A 140 -5.62 11.44 31.30
N SER A 141 -5.80 10.90 30.10
CA SER A 141 -5.58 9.49 29.84
C SER A 141 -4.13 9.16 30.15
N SER A 142 -3.88 8.15 30.98
CA SER A 142 -2.53 7.73 31.37
C SER A 142 -1.87 6.95 30.23
N VAL A 143 -1.57 7.61 29.12
CA VAL A 143 -0.74 7.05 28.05
C VAL A 143 0.62 6.68 28.65
N LYS A 144 0.95 5.39 28.52
CA LYS A 144 2.28 4.85 28.81
C LYS A 144 3.29 5.68 28.01
N ALA A 145 4.29 6.25 28.67
CA ALA A 145 5.20 7.20 28.03
C ALA A 145 5.84 6.57 26.78
N VAL A 146 5.41 7.04 25.60
CA VAL A 146 5.99 6.61 24.33
C VAL A 146 7.46 6.99 24.32
N ASN A 147 8.33 6.04 23.97
CA ASN A 147 9.74 6.37 23.73
C ASN A 147 9.78 7.36 22.56
N ALA A 148 10.28 8.57 22.80
CA ALA A 148 10.34 9.61 21.79
C ALA A 148 11.17 9.13 20.58
N ALA A 149 10.81 9.60 19.38
CA ALA A 149 11.43 9.28 18.08
C ALA A 149 12.97 9.43 17.96
N SER A 150 13.65 9.93 18.98
CA SER A 150 15.10 10.07 19.06
C SER A 150 15.82 8.75 18.78
N GLY A 151 16.65 8.71 17.74
CA GLY A 151 17.35 7.49 17.31
C GLY A 151 16.49 6.51 16.51
N PHE A 152 15.32 6.96 16.05
CA PHE A 152 14.44 6.23 15.14
C PHE A 152 14.08 7.00 13.85
N THR A 153 14.55 8.24 13.70
CA THR A 153 14.41 9.01 12.46
C THR A 153 15.58 8.71 11.50
N PRO A 154 15.33 8.04 10.35
CA PRO A 154 16.34 7.68 9.36
C PRO A 154 16.82 8.94 8.60
N GLY A 155 18.09 9.01 8.21
CA GLY A 155 18.67 10.19 7.55
C GLY A 155 18.64 11.51 8.34
N LYS A 156 18.06 11.52 9.56
CA LYS A 156 17.78 12.68 10.43
C LYS A 156 16.61 13.59 10.00
N LEU A 157 15.83 13.21 8.98
CA LEU A 157 14.59 13.90 8.61
C LEU A 157 13.45 12.87 8.64
N LYS A 158 12.26 13.22 9.17
CA LYS A 158 11.14 12.27 9.20
C LYS A 158 10.63 11.95 7.80
N ALA A 159 10.62 12.96 6.92
CA ALA A 159 10.17 12.83 5.53
C ALA A 159 11.00 11.83 4.71
N GLY A 160 10.30 10.99 3.95
CA GLY A 160 10.83 10.03 2.99
C GLY A 160 9.83 9.74 1.86
N THR A 161 10.07 8.70 1.08
CA THR A 161 9.14 8.24 0.04
C THR A 161 9.19 6.72 -0.10
N SER A 162 8.09 6.11 -0.56
CA SER A 162 8.17 4.80 -1.21
C SER A 162 8.48 4.98 -2.71
N SER A 163 9.00 3.93 -3.35
CA SER A 163 9.59 3.94 -4.69
C SER A 163 10.83 4.83 -4.88
N GLY A 164 11.49 4.69 -6.03
CA GLY A 164 12.51 5.61 -6.54
C GLY A 164 11.95 6.84 -7.27
N ASP A 165 10.62 6.92 -7.42
CA ASP A 165 9.93 8.03 -8.07
C ASP A 165 10.15 9.36 -7.32
N GLY A 166 10.22 10.46 -8.06
CA GLY A 166 10.38 11.80 -7.51
C GLY A 166 11.71 12.11 -6.81
N LEU A 167 12.56 11.13 -6.47
CA LEU A 167 13.80 11.32 -5.68
C LEU A 167 14.70 12.47 -6.17
N SER A 168 14.83 12.64 -7.49
CA SER A 168 15.65 13.71 -8.09
C SER A 168 15.10 15.13 -7.90
N HIS A 169 13.81 15.27 -7.56
CA HIS A 169 13.16 16.54 -7.21
C HIS A 169 13.07 16.72 -5.68
N LEU A 170 12.91 15.63 -4.93
CA LEU A 170 12.90 15.66 -3.46
C LEU A 170 14.27 16.00 -2.89
N GLY A 171 15.35 15.43 -3.45
CA GLY A 171 16.72 15.78 -3.11
C GLY A 171 17.03 15.67 -1.61
N SER A 172 17.58 16.73 -1.01
CA SER A 172 17.93 16.79 0.42
C SER A 172 16.77 17.16 1.35
N ASN A 173 15.52 17.19 0.86
CA ASN A 173 14.34 17.50 1.68
C ASN A 173 13.69 16.25 2.30
N ILE A 174 14.25 15.07 2.02
CA ILE A 174 13.93 13.79 2.63
C ILE A 174 15.20 13.18 3.25
N GLY A 175 15.03 12.36 4.28
CA GLY A 175 16.13 11.63 4.92
C GLY A 175 16.37 10.24 4.36
N TRP A 176 15.31 9.62 3.80
CA TRP A 176 15.26 8.19 3.54
C TRP A 176 14.29 7.84 2.42
N TYR A 177 14.40 6.61 1.90
CA TYR A 177 13.38 6.00 1.07
C TYR A 177 13.49 4.46 1.09
N TYR A 178 12.47 3.79 0.58
CA TYR A 178 12.49 2.35 0.27
C TYR A 178 11.72 2.09 -1.03
N ASP A 179 11.97 0.95 -1.67
CA ASP A 179 11.34 0.55 -2.95
C ASP A 179 10.74 -0.86 -2.88
N TRP A 180 10.28 -1.25 -1.68
CA TRP A 180 9.77 -2.59 -1.36
C TRP A 180 10.76 -3.74 -1.64
N THR A 181 12.05 -3.45 -1.85
CA THR A 181 13.08 -4.46 -2.08
C THR A 181 13.98 -4.68 -0.86
N PRO A 182 14.68 -5.83 -0.80
CA PRO A 182 15.77 -6.08 0.15
C PRO A 182 17.06 -5.27 -0.10
N ASP A 183 17.21 -4.56 -1.21
CA ASP A 183 18.46 -3.87 -1.57
C ASP A 183 18.18 -2.57 -2.38
N PRO A 184 17.56 -1.54 -1.77
CA PRO A 184 17.20 -0.31 -2.49
C PRO A 184 18.44 0.41 -3.03
N SER A 185 18.44 0.78 -4.30
CA SER A 185 19.64 1.21 -5.03
C SER A 185 20.17 2.61 -4.59
N PRO A 186 21.31 2.71 -3.86
CA PRO A 186 21.70 3.91 -3.10
C PRO A 186 21.61 5.26 -3.82
N TYR A 187 20.80 6.17 -3.26
CA TYR A 187 20.54 7.49 -3.82
C TYR A 187 21.15 8.63 -2.98
N GLY A 188 22.26 9.21 -3.46
CA GLY A 188 22.88 10.37 -2.84
C GLY A 188 23.38 10.11 -1.41
N ASN A 189 22.77 10.78 -0.43
CA ASN A 189 23.05 10.60 1.01
C ASN A 189 21.83 10.05 1.77
N LEU A 190 20.80 9.55 1.08
CA LEU A 190 19.58 9.05 1.71
C LEU A 190 19.82 7.71 2.41
N GLU A 191 19.13 7.49 3.52
CA GLU A 191 19.02 6.18 4.13
C GLU A 191 18.15 5.27 3.25
N THR A 192 18.76 4.30 2.58
CA THR A 192 18.06 3.20 1.91
C THR A 192 17.60 2.19 2.96
N VAL A 193 16.30 1.93 3.07
CA VAL A 193 15.75 0.99 4.07
C VAL A 193 15.28 -0.31 3.41
N PRO A 194 15.98 -1.45 3.61
CA PRO A 194 15.54 -2.75 3.11
C PRO A 194 14.21 -3.22 3.69
N MET A 195 13.48 -4.02 2.90
CA MET A 195 12.23 -4.66 3.28
C MET A 195 12.27 -6.17 2.99
N LEU A 196 11.65 -6.98 3.86
CA LEU A 196 11.20 -8.33 3.50
C LEU A 196 9.69 -8.30 3.26
N TRP A 197 9.30 -8.14 2.00
CA TRP A 197 7.90 -7.87 1.62
C TRP A 197 6.94 -9.02 1.95
N GLY A 198 7.32 -10.28 1.73
CA GLY A 198 6.50 -11.46 2.03
C GLY A 198 7.33 -12.71 2.38
N ASP A 199 6.72 -13.90 2.36
CA ASP A 199 7.41 -15.18 2.51
C ASP A 199 7.78 -15.87 1.18
N GLY A 200 7.32 -15.34 0.05
CA GLY A 200 7.66 -15.78 -1.30
C GLY A 200 6.57 -16.57 -2.00
N ASP A 201 5.39 -16.72 -1.38
CA ASP A 201 4.26 -17.49 -1.91
C ASP A 201 3.19 -16.62 -2.61
N ALA A 202 3.23 -15.29 -2.48
CA ALA A 202 2.22 -14.40 -3.07
C ALA A 202 2.29 -14.33 -4.61
N ASP A 203 3.47 -14.10 -5.16
CA ASP A 203 3.78 -14.17 -6.59
C ASP A 203 5.29 -14.36 -6.86
N SER A 204 5.70 -14.31 -8.13
CA SER A 204 7.12 -14.47 -8.52
C SER A 204 8.03 -13.31 -8.10
N VAL A 205 7.50 -12.09 -7.97
CA VAL A 205 8.25 -10.90 -7.54
C VAL A 205 8.50 -10.95 -6.04
N ASP A 206 7.51 -11.38 -5.25
CA ASP A 206 7.70 -11.73 -3.84
C ASP A 206 8.78 -12.82 -3.69
N ASN A 207 8.68 -13.91 -4.46
CA ASN A 207 9.70 -14.96 -4.42
C ASN A 207 11.11 -14.42 -4.75
N GLU A 208 11.26 -13.58 -5.78
CA GLU A 208 12.52 -12.93 -6.12
C GLU A 208 13.03 -11.99 -5.01
N ARG A 209 12.15 -11.22 -4.36
CA ARG A 209 12.47 -10.40 -3.17
C ARG A 209 13.00 -11.28 -2.03
N VAL A 210 12.35 -12.41 -1.71
CA VAL A 210 12.82 -13.34 -0.67
C VAL A 210 14.18 -13.97 -1.03
N GLN A 211 14.38 -14.37 -2.29
CA GLN A 211 15.67 -14.89 -2.75
C GLN A 211 16.78 -13.82 -2.75
N ALA A 212 16.46 -12.53 -2.87
CA ALA A 212 17.40 -11.44 -2.73
C ALA A 212 17.66 -11.08 -1.25
N PHE A 213 16.64 -11.05 -0.40
CA PHE A 213 16.76 -10.82 1.05
C PHE A 213 17.70 -11.83 1.72
N LYS A 214 17.61 -13.11 1.32
CA LYS A 214 18.50 -14.20 1.75
C LYS A 214 19.99 -14.00 1.39
N LYS A 215 20.35 -12.94 0.66
CA LYS A 215 21.73 -12.54 0.32
C LYS A 215 22.23 -11.34 1.14
N ILE A 216 21.37 -10.66 1.91
CA ILE A 216 21.76 -9.55 2.79
C ILE A 216 22.73 -10.09 3.85
N SER A 217 23.99 -9.68 3.77
CA SER A 217 25.07 -10.13 4.67
C SER A 217 25.51 -9.06 5.67
N GLN A 218 25.40 -7.78 5.29
CA GLN A 218 25.60 -6.65 6.18
C GLN A 218 24.28 -6.29 6.87
N ALA A 219 24.33 -5.85 8.12
CA ALA A 219 23.16 -5.40 8.84
C ALA A 219 22.84 -3.94 8.48
N PRO A 220 21.67 -3.61 7.91
CA PRO A 220 21.26 -2.22 7.73
C PRO A 220 20.94 -1.59 9.09
N GLN A 221 20.85 -0.26 9.15
CA GLN A 221 20.49 0.44 10.40
C GLN A 221 19.00 0.27 10.73
N PHE A 222 18.16 0.23 9.71
CA PHE A 222 16.70 0.01 9.78
C PHE A 222 16.30 -1.07 8.77
N MET A 223 15.18 -1.75 9.02
CA MET A 223 14.60 -2.75 8.12
C MET A 223 13.08 -2.80 8.32
N LEU A 224 12.30 -2.88 7.24
CA LEU A 224 10.84 -3.03 7.28
C LEU A 224 10.43 -4.51 7.23
N GLY A 225 9.33 -4.84 7.92
CA GLY A 225 8.70 -6.16 7.88
C GLY A 225 7.84 -6.38 6.63
N PHE A 226 6.92 -7.35 6.71
CA PHE A 226 6.04 -7.74 5.61
C PHE A 226 5.05 -6.64 5.22
N GLU A 227 4.71 -6.60 3.93
CA GLU A 227 3.74 -5.68 3.37
C GLU A 227 2.34 -6.24 3.47
N GLU A 228 1.49 -5.62 4.29
CA GLU A 228 0.05 -5.92 4.35
C GLU A 228 -0.29 -7.44 4.38
N PRO A 229 0.36 -8.25 5.26
CA PRO A 229 0.08 -9.68 5.37
C PRO A 229 -1.36 -9.98 5.82
N ASP A 230 -2.11 -8.98 6.26
CA ASP A 230 -3.52 -9.06 6.64
C ASP A 230 -4.50 -8.85 5.46
N CYS A 231 -4.05 -8.31 4.32
CA CYS A 231 -4.84 -8.25 3.08
C CYS A 231 -4.64 -9.51 2.22
N PRO A 232 -5.54 -9.83 1.27
CA PRO A 232 -5.37 -10.97 0.37
C PRO A 232 -4.08 -10.86 -0.47
N SER A 233 -3.40 -11.99 -0.70
CA SER A 233 -2.11 -12.03 -1.40
C SER A 233 -2.20 -11.67 -2.88
N GLY A 234 -1.30 -10.80 -3.34
CA GLY A 234 -1.12 -10.40 -4.73
C GLY A 234 -1.92 -9.14 -5.12
N SER A 235 -1.43 -8.41 -6.13
CA SER A 235 -1.95 -7.09 -6.55
C SER A 235 -1.73 -5.94 -5.55
N GLY A 236 -0.78 -6.08 -4.61
CA GLY A 236 -0.38 -5.01 -3.69
C GLY A 236 0.14 -5.52 -2.34
N SER A 237 -0.48 -6.57 -1.81
CA SER A 237 -0.29 -7.04 -0.42
C SER A 237 0.27 -8.48 -0.37
N ALA A 238 1.00 -8.84 0.69
CA ALA A 238 1.65 -10.16 0.80
C ALA A 238 0.69 -11.30 1.18
N GLY A 239 -0.34 -11.03 2.01
CA GLY A 239 -1.37 -12.00 2.39
C GLY A 239 -0.88 -13.30 3.02
N MET A 240 -0.41 -13.21 4.26
CA MET A 240 0.22 -14.28 5.01
C MET A 240 -0.62 -14.64 6.25
N SER A 241 -0.74 -15.92 6.59
CA SER A 241 -1.25 -16.27 7.93
C SER A 241 -0.31 -15.74 9.02
N VAL A 242 -0.84 -15.43 10.22
CA VAL A 242 -0.01 -15.01 11.36
C VAL A 242 1.10 -16.05 11.65
N SER A 243 0.80 -17.35 11.46
CA SER A 243 1.76 -18.45 11.55
C SER A 243 2.89 -18.41 10.50
N GLN A 244 2.60 -18.00 9.26
CA GLN A 244 3.65 -17.74 8.25
C GLN A 244 4.49 -16.53 8.66
N GLY A 245 3.84 -15.42 9.04
CA GLY A 245 4.50 -14.20 9.50
C GLY A 245 5.48 -14.47 10.63
N VAL A 246 5.06 -15.14 11.71
CA VAL A 246 5.93 -15.51 12.84
C VAL A 246 7.10 -16.37 12.39
N SER A 247 6.86 -17.36 11.52
CA SER A 247 7.91 -18.28 11.04
C SER A 247 8.96 -17.55 10.20
N ALA A 248 8.53 -16.75 9.22
CA ALA A 248 9.42 -15.98 8.35
C ALA A 248 10.13 -14.84 9.12
N TRP A 249 9.48 -14.25 10.12
CA TRP A 249 10.08 -13.21 10.97
C TRP A 249 11.25 -13.76 11.78
N GLU A 250 11.06 -14.87 12.49
CA GLU A 250 12.13 -15.47 13.30
C GLU A 250 13.24 -16.11 12.45
N GLU A 251 12.93 -16.64 11.25
CA GLU A 251 13.95 -17.20 10.35
C GLU A 251 14.79 -16.13 9.64
N TYR A 252 14.18 -15.02 9.21
CA TYR A 252 14.82 -14.06 8.30
C TYR A 252 15.06 -12.67 8.89
N ILE A 253 14.11 -12.08 9.63
CA ILE A 253 14.16 -10.68 10.07
C ILE A 253 14.82 -10.55 11.45
N ALA A 254 14.36 -11.34 12.44
CA ALA A 254 14.89 -11.38 13.80
C ALA A 254 16.42 -11.48 13.91
N PRO A 255 17.13 -12.29 13.07
CA PRO A 255 18.60 -12.38 13.14
C PRO A 255 19.35 -11.08 12.81
N PHE A 256 18.68 -10.03 12.33
CA PHE A 256 19.29 -8.71 12.11
C PHE A 256 19.30 -7.81 13.35
N GLN A 257 18.34 -7.96 14.28
CA GLN A 257 18.35 -7.19 15.54
C GLN A 257 19.58 -7.53 16.39
N ALA A 258 19.97 -8.81 16.42
CA ALA A 258 21.20 -9.28 17.06
C ALA A 258 22.49 -8.71 16.45
N LYS A 259 22.41 -8.08 15.27
CA LYS A 259 23.52 -7.39 14.58
C LYS A 259 23.43 -5.86 14.72
N GLY A 260 22.39 -5.33 15.36
CA GLY A 260 22.17 -3.88 15.58
C GLY A 260 21.17 -3.20 14.63
N THR A 261 20.51 -3.95 13.74
CA THR A 261 19.41 -3.40 12.91
C THR A 261 18.19 -3.12 13.77
N LYS A 262 17.55 -1.96 13.60
CA LYS A 262 16.24 -1.67 14.16
C LYS A 262 15.16 -2.28 13.27
N LEU A 263 14.31 -3.13 13.84
CA LEU A 263 13.25 -3.81 13.11
C LEU A 263 11.96 -3.00 13.13
N GLY A 264 11.40 -2.75 11.95
CA GLY A 264 10.03 -2.30 11.77
C GLY A 264 9.08 -3.49 11.80
N SER A 265 7.89 -3.34 12.38
CA SER A 265 6.83 -4.35 12.24
C SER A 265 6.42 -4.52 10.76
N PRO A 266 5.64 -5.56 10.44
CA PRO A 266 4.78 -5.55 9.26
C PRO A 266 3.80 -4.36 9.28
N SER A 267 3.49 -3.81 8.10
CA SER A 267 2.44 -2.80 7.85
C SER A 267 1.08 -3.50 7.66
N MET A 268 -0.02 -2.98 8.22
CA MET A 268 -1.36 -3.61 8.08
C MET A 268 -2.28 -2.80 7.16
N CYS A 269 -2.93 -3.46 6.20
CA CYS A 269 -3.88 -2.79 5.30
C CYS A 269 -5.18 -2.38 5.98
N HIS A 270 -5.59 -3.08 7.05
CA HIS A 270 -6.79 -2.75 7.81
C HIS A 270 -6.62 -1.54 8.77
N GLN A 271 -5.42 -0.93 8.81
CA GLN A 271 -5.15 0.28 9.61
C GLN A 271 -5.55 0.08 11.09
N ALA A 272 -6.21 1.05 11.75
CA ALA A 272 -6.75 0.89 13.11
C ALA A 272 -7.70 -0.32 13.33
N ALA A 273 -8.25 -0.93 12.28
CA ALA A 273 -9.12 -2.10 12.38
C ALA A 273 -8.37 -3.45 12.30
N GLU A 274 -7.04 -3.45 12.29
CA GLU A 274 -6.23 -4.66 12.26
C GLU A 274 -6.43 -5.56 13.50
N THR A 275 -6.27 -6.86 13.31
CA THR A 275 -6.10 -7.83 14.40
C THR A 275 -4.91 -8.77 14.19
N TRP A 276 -4.22 -8.66 13.04
CA TRP A 276 -3.12 -9.53 12.65
C TRP A 276 -1.84 -9.18 13.41
N LEU A 277 -1.48 -7.89 13.51
CA LEU A 277 -0.29 -7.46 14.24
C LEU A 277 -0.45 -7.73 15.73
N GLN A 278 -1.67 -7.55 16.26
CA GLN A 278 -2.00 -7.91 17.63
C GLN A 278 -1.77 -9.39 17.91
N GLN A 279 -2.16 -10.29 16.99
CA GLN A 279 -1.96 -11.74 17.13
C GLN A 279 -0.50 -12.17 16.90
N PHE A 280 0.20 -11.51 15.99
CA PHE A 280 1.62 -11.70 15.69
C PHE A 280 2.51 -11.34 16.90
N SER A 281 2.24 -10.20 17.54
CA SER A 281 2.96 -9.72 18.73
C SER A 281 2.90 -10.67 19.95
N GLN A 282 1.92 -11.59 19.96
CA GLN A 282 1.74 -12.59 21.02
C GLN A 282 2.48 -13.91 20.73
N GLN A 283 3.09 -14.05 19.55
CA GLN A 283 3.66 -15.31 19.06
C GLN A 283 5.13 -15.20 18.60
N ILE A 284 5.60 -14.01 18.22
CA ILE A 284 7.03 -13.75 18.04
C ILE A 284 7.80 -13.87 19.36
N SER A 285 9.06 -14.30 19.26
CA SER A 285 10.04 -14.30 20.36
C SER A 285 10.96 -13.08 20.31
N THR A 286 11.22 -12.56 19.11
CA THR A 286 12.05 -11.38 18.86
C THR A 286 11.14 -10.19 18.53
N ASP A 287 10.88 -9.35 19.52
CA ASP A 287 10.01 -8.17 19.40
C ASP A 287 10.63 -7.09 18.49
N TRP A 288 9.78 -6.30 17.81
CA TRP A 288 10.21 -5.25 16.87
C TRP A 288 10.60 -3.95 17.60
N ASP A 289 11.35 -3.06 16.95
CA ASP A 289 11.84 -1.82 17.57
C ASP A 289 10.93 -0.60 17.31
N PHE A 290 10.31 -0.52 16.13
CA PHE A 290 9.36 0.54 15.76
C PHE A 290 8.14 -0.02 15.01
N THR A 291 6.95 0.51 15.27
CA THR A 291 5.72 0.03 14.62
C THR A 291 5.57 0.70 13.26
N ASN A 292 5.56 -0.09 12.19
CA ASN A 292 5.33 0.38 10.83
C ASN A 292 3.83 0.33 10.50
N ILE A 293 3.29 1.37 9.88
CA ILE A 293 1.85 1.53 9.61
C ILE A 293 1.60 2.10 8.22
N HIS A 294 0.45 1.78 7.64
CA HIS A 294 -0.11 2.45 6.45
C HIS A 294 -1.26 3.36 6.87
N VAL A 295 -1.36 4.54 6.23
CA VAL A 295 -2.36 5.57 6.52
C VAL A 295 -3.05 6.02 5.23
N ASN A 296 -4.11 5.31 4.89
CA ASN A 296 -4.99 5.53 3.74
C ASN A 296 -6.31 6.15 4.25
N LYS A 297 -6.33 7.48 4.37
CA LYS A 297 -7.42 8.27 4.98
C LYS A 297 -7.68 9.55 4.18
N ASN A 298 -8.87 10.15 4.31
CA ASN A 298 -9.19 11.46 3.71
C ASN A 298 -9.34 12.58 4.76
N SER A 299 -9.17 12.27 6.05
CA SER A 299 -9.36 13.22 7.15
C SER A 299 -8.34 13.02 8.27
N MET A 300 -7.89 14.12 8.88
CA MET A 300 -6.97 14.06 10.02
C MET A 300 -7.59 13.35 11.24
N SER A 301 -8.92 13.28 11.34
CA SER A 301 -9.60 12.43 12.32
C SER A 301 -9.27 10.94 12.15
N GLY A 302 -9.22 10.44 10.90
CA GLY A 302 -8.83 9.05 10.62
C GLY A 302 -7.34 8.81 10.86
N VAL A 303 -6.49 9.78 10.47
CA VAL A 303 -5.03 9.73 10.75
C VAL A 303 -4.76 9.64 12.26
N GLN A 304 -5.53 10.37 13.07
CA GLN A 304 -5.40 10.29 14.54
C GLN A 304 -5.90 8.96 15.10
N GLU A 305 -6.93 8.35 14.52
CA GLU A 305 -7.43 7.04 14.94
C GLU A 305 -6.34 5.96 14.77
N ASP A 306 -5.64 5.93 13.63
CA ASP A 306 -4.52 5.01 13.40
C ASP A 306 -3.34 5.31 14.34
N LEU A 307 -2.93 6.59 14.46
CA LEU A 307 -1.81 6.97 15.33
C LEU A 307 -2.09 6.69 16.82
N ASP A 308 -3.34 6.80 17.26
CA ASP A 308 -3.77 6.47 18.64
C ASP A 308 -3.87 4.95 18.85
N HIS A 309 -4.36 4.19 17.85
CA HIS A 309 -4.33 2.71 17.88
C HIS A 309 -2.90 2.18 17.98
N TYR A 310 -2.03 2.55 17.04
CA TYR A 310 -0.67 2.00 16.98
C TYR A 310 0.24 2.50 18.10
N ALA A 311 -0.07 3.64 18.74
CA ALA A 311 0.60 4.06 19.97
C ALA A 311 0.39 3.08 21.14
N SER A 312 -0.65 2.23 21.11
CA SER A 312 -0.89 1.22 22.14
C SER A 312 0.24 0.17 22.24
N TYR A 313 0.93 -0.11 21.13
CA TYR A 313 2.13 -0.96 21.11
C TYR A 313 3.32 -0.33 21.86
N GLY A 314 3.28 0.97 22.16
CA GLY A 314 4.24 1.65 23.05
C GLY A 314 5.63 1.89 22.45
N LYS A 315 5.75 1.86 21.12
CA LYS A 315 6.98 2.05 20.34
C LYS A 315 6.86 3.31 19.46
N PRO A 316 7.96 3.86 18.91
CA PRO A 316 7.90 4.88 17.87
C PRO A 316 7.15 4.36 16.64
N ILE A 317 6.46 5.26 15.94
CA ILE A 317 5.70 4.95 14.72
C ILE A 317 6.52 5.36 13.49
N TRP A 318 6.59 4.49 12.49
CA TRP A 318 6.90 4.82 11.11
C TRP A 318 5.64 4.68 10.27
N ILE A 319 5.40 5.65 9.38
CA ILE A 319 4.38 5.55 8.35
C ILE A 319 5.11 5.24 7.03
N SER A 320 5.25 3.96 6.65
CA SER A 320 5.89 3.61 5.37
C SER A 320 5.10 4.13 4.18
N GLU A 321 3.78 4.17 4.30
CA GLU A 321 2.89 4.70 3.28
C GLU A 321 1.78 5.56 3.88
N PHE A 322 1.59 6.75 3.31
CA PHE A 322 0.33 7.47 3.44
C PHE A 322 -0.21 7.89 2.07
N ALA A 323 -1.54 7.90 1.94
CA ALA A 323 -2.24 8.44 0.79
C ALA A 323 -3.62 9.02 1.16
N CYS A 324 -4.10 9.96 0.35
CA CYS A 324 -5.46 10.48 0.47
C CYS A 324 -6.46 9.46 -0.09
N VAL A 325 -7.21 8.81 0.78
CA VAL A 325 -8.19 7.76 0.44
C VAL A 325 -9.42 7.89 1.35
N ASP A 326 -10.63 7.98 0.79
CA ASP A 326 -11.85 7.72 1.56
C ASP A 326 -11.95 6.22 1.79
N ASP A 327 -11.71 5.77 3.02
CA ASP A 327 -11.79 4.38 3.46
C ASP A 327 -13.15 4.03 4.11
N SER A 328 -14.06 5.01 4.23
CA SER A 328 -15.28 4.89 5.03
C SER A 328 -16.32 3.90 4.48
N ASN A 329 -16.21 3.53 3.19
CA ASN A 329 -17.11 2.58 2.52
C ASN A 329 -16.37 1.83 1.39
N GLY A 330 -15.23 1.23 1.72
CA GLY A 330 -14.28 0.64 0.77
C GLY A 330 -13.16 1.61 0.40
N PHE A 331 -12.22 1.20 -0.44
CA PHE A 331 -11.02 1.97 -0.76
C PHE A 331 -11.25 2.90 -1.96
N VAL A 332 -11.42 4.21 -1.74
CA VAL A 332 -11.65 5.21 -2.79
C VAL A 332 -10.59 6.32 -2.73
N PRO A 333 -9.54 6.28 -3.57
CA PRO A 333 -8.55 7.35 -3.62
C PRO A 333 -9.18 8.73 -3.88
N CYS A 334 -8.67 9.76 -3.20
CA CYS A 334 -9.09 11.14 -3.44
C CYS A 334 -8.83 11.53 -4.91
N THR A 335 -9.69 12.40 -5.46
CA THR A 335 -9.59 12.84 -6.88
C THR A 335 -9.74 14.34 -7.09
N ASP A 336 -10.09 15.12 -6.07
CA ASP A 336 -9.99 16.58 -6.13
C ASP A 336 -8.57 17.01 -5.73
N GLN A 337 -7.93 17.84 -6.56
CA GLN A 337 -6.56 18.30 -6.28
C GLN A 337 -6.49 19.22 -5.06
N GLY A 338 -7.53 20.01 -4.78
CA GLY A 338 -7.57 20.90 -3.62
C GLY A 338 -7.77 20.15 -2.30
N GLU A 339 -8.55 19.06 -2.32
CA GLU A 339 -8.64 18.08 -1.23
C GLU A 339 -7.27 17.44 -0.96
N ILE A 340 -6.63 16.88 -2.00
CA ILE A 340 -5.30 16.26 -1.91
C ILE A 340 -4.23 17.26 -1.42
N ASP A 341 -4.21 18.46 -1.98
CA ASP A 341 -3.24 19.50 -1.59
C ASP A 341 -3.44 19.91 -0.12
N SER A 342 -4.68 20.01 0.36
CA SER A 342 -4.97 20.30 1.76
C SER A 342 -4.53 19.16 2.67
N PHE A 343 -4.90 17.92 2.33
CA PHE A 343 -4.53 16.70 3.06
C PHE A 343 -3.01 16.55 3.19
N ILE A 344 -2.25 16.77 2.11
CA ILE A 344 -0.78 16.66 2.12
C ILE A 344 -0.14 17.71 3.04
N ASN A 345 -0.63 18.96 3.03
CA ASN A 345 -0.10 20.00 3.93
C ASN A 345 -0.42 19.71 5.40
N ASP A 346 -1.66 19.34 5.70
CA ASP A 346 -2.12 19.05 7.06
C ASP A 346 -1.41 17.82 7.63
N ILE A 347 -1.31 16.72 6.87
CA ILE A 347 -0.70 15.46 7.35
C ILE A 347 0.80 15.59 7.56
N VAL A 348 1.52 16.34 6.72
CA VAL A 348 2.95 16.60 6.91
C VAL A 348 3.20 17.45 8.15
N ALA A 349 2.43 18.53 8.34
CA ALA A 349 2.55 19.37 9.54
C ALA A 349 2.24 18.57 10.82
N LEU A 350 1.30 17.62 10.73
CA LEU A 350 0.93 16.73 11.82
C LEU A 350 2.01 15.68 12.13
N PHE A 351 2.52 14.99 11.11
CA PHE A 351 3.57 13.98 11.27
C PHE A 351 4.90 14.59 11.75
N GLU A 352 5.23 15.83 11.38
CA GLU A 352 6.37 16.53 11.97
C GLU A 352 6.11 16.96 13.42
N GLY A 353 4.91 17.47 13.72
CA GLY A 353 4.51 17.88 15.07
C GLY A 353 4.38 16.75 16.10
N ASP A 354 4.01 15.53 15.69
CA ASP A 354 3.78 14.40 16.60
C ASP A 354 5.09 13.72 17.04
N SER A 355 5.32 13.67 18.36
CA SER A 355 6.49 13.04 18.99
C SER A 355 6.52 11.50 18.91
N ARG A 356 5.39 10.85 18.58
CA ARG A 356 5.29 9.41 18.31
C ARG A 356 5.88 9.04 16.96
N VAL A 357 5.68 9.91 15.97
CA VAL A 357 6.11 9.69 14.59
C VAL A 357 7.60 9.97 14.47
N ALA A 358 8.34 8.93 14.06
CA ALA A 358 9.78 8.99 13.84
C ALA A 358 10.16 9.11 12.35
N ALA A 359 9.31 8.59 11.46
CA ALA A 359 9.46 8.69 10.02
C ALA A 359 8.09 8.61 9.32
N TYR A 360 7.97 9.24 8.15
CA TYR A 360 6.81 9.09 7.26
C TYR A 360 7.24 9.17 5.79
N ALA A 361 6.63 8.36 4.93
CA ALA A 361 6.94 8.30 3.50
C ALA A 361 5.68 8.42 2.64
N TYR A 362 5.77 9.29 1.62
CA TYR A 362 4.70 9.46 0.63
C TYR A 362 4.56 8.17 -0.20
N SER A 363 3.35 7.64 -0.31
CA SER A 363 3.14 6.42 -1.11
C SER A 363 3.17 6.73 -2.61
N ASN A 364 4.02 6.00 -3.34
CA ASN A 364 3.93 5.81 -4.79
C ASN A 364 3.41 4.40 -5.14
N GLY A 365 2.67 3.76 -4.22
CA GLY A 365 2.05 2.46 -4.42
C GLY A 365 0.98 2.44 -5.52
N GLU A 366 0.63 1.23 -5.97
CA GLU A 366 -0.41 1.05 -7.00
C GLU A 366 -1.82 1.35 -6.46
N GLY A 367 -2.80 1.48 -7.35
CA GLY A 367 -4.22 1.66 -6.98
C GLY A 367 -4.63 3.08 -6.55
N LEU A 368 -3.70 3.98 -6.23
CA LEU A 368 -3.94 5.34 -5.72
C LEU A 368 -4.49 6.36 -6.74
N GLY A 369 -5.17 5.90 -7.79
CA GLY A 369 -5.75 6.75 -8.84
C GLY A 369 -4.70 7.46 -9.71
N ASN A 370 -5.08 8.59 -10.30
CA ASN A 370 -4.26 9.34 -11.27
C ASN A 370 -3.99 10.80 -10.89
N VAL A 371 -4.37 11.21 -9.68
CA VAL A 371 -4.13 12.57 -9.13
C VAL A 371 -3.09 12.51 -8.00
N TRP A 372 -3.09 11.44 -7.20
CA TRP A 372 -2.10 11.22 -6.15
C TRP A 372 -0.63 11.01 -6.61
N PRO A 373 -0.30 10.31 -7.72
CA PRO A 373 1.08 9.94 -8.03
C PRO A 373 2.07 11.12 -8.04
N MET A 374 3.26 10.95 -7.47
CA MET A 374 4.20 12.05 -7.22
C MET A 374 4.76 12.68 -8.51
N THR A 375 4.83 11.92 -9.60
CA THR A 375 5.35 12.39 -10.90
C THR A 375 4.37 12.15 -12.04
N ASN A 376 4.37 13.08 -13.00
CA ASN A 376 3.73 12.91 -14.30
C ASN A 376 4.49 11.87 -15.15
N SER A 377 3.87 11.38 -16.23
CA SER A 377 4.46 10.38 -17.12
C SER A 377 5.68 10.83 -17.94
N ASP A 378 6.09 12.10 -17.82
CA ASP A 378 7.36 12.63 -18.36
C ASP A 378 8.48 12.74 -17.31
N GLY A 379 8.23 12.33 -16.07
CA GLY A 379 9.16 12.39 -14.95
C GLY A 379 9.24 13.75 -14.24
N SER A 380 8.43 14.75 -14.62
CA SER A 380 8.25 15.97 -13.83
C SER A 380 7.35 15.72 -12.62
N LEU A 381 7.44 16.54 -11.56
CA LEU A 381 6.51 16.45 -10.43
C LEU A 381 5.07 16.74 -10.87
N SER A 382 4.12 15.96 -10.34
CA SER A 382 2.70 16.29 -10.39
C SER A 382 2.39 17.48 -9.47
N ALA A 383 1.14 17.97 -9.48
CA ALA A 383 0.71 18.97 -8.50
C ALA A 383 0.85 18.41 -7.07
N SER A 384 0.37 17.19 -6.81
CA SER A 384 0.47 16.51 -5.51
C SER A 384 1.91 16.31 -5.04
N GLY A 385 2.81 15.87 -5.93
CA GLY A 385 4.24 15.74 -5.62
C GLY A 385 4.93 17.10 -5.39
N GLN A 386 4.51 18.15 -6.10
CA GLN A 386 4.97 19.51 -5.86
C GLN A 386 4.45 20.06 -4.51
N THR A 387 3.22 19.71 -4.11
CA THR A 387 2.67 20.05 -2.79
C THR A 387 3.42 19.33 -1.69
N TYR A 388 3.68 18.02 -1.82
CA TYR A 388 4.47 17.27 -0.84
C TYR A 388 5.87 17.87 -0.64
N LEU A 389 6.57 18.15 -1.75
CA LEU A 389 7.88 18.80 -1.71
C LEU A 389 7.85 20.20 -1.05
N ASN A 390 6.76 20.95 -1.19
CA ASN A 390 6.61 22.26 -0.54
C ASN A 390 6.24 22.16 0.94
N ALA A 391 5.52 21.10 1.34
CA ALA A 391 5.21 20.82 2.74
C ALA A 391 6.48 20.45 3.52
N ILE A 392 7.24 19.44 3.06
CA ILE A 392 8.44 18.95 3.78
C ILE A 392 9.60 19.95 3.81
N LYS A 393 9.71 20.84 2.82
CA LYS A 393 10.70 21.94 2.75
C LYS A 393 10.66 22.91 3.93
N GLN A 394 9.63 22.87 4.76
CA GLN A 394 9.51 23.70 5.96
C GLN A 394 10.27 23.12 7.16
N TYR A 395 10.79 21.88 7.05
CA TYR A 395 11.36 21.09 8.15
C TYR A 395 12.77 20.53 7.86
N ALA A 396 13.34 20.80 6.68
CA ALA A 396 14.62 20.25 6.19
C ALA A 396 15.83 21.18 6.35
#